data_AF-A0A2P4SWA9-F1
#
_entry.id   AF-A0A2P4SWA9-F1
#
_cell.length_a   1.000
_cell.length_b   1.000
_cell.length_c   1.000
_cell.angle_alpha   90.00
_cell.angle_beta   90.00
_cell.angle_gamma   90.00
#
_symmetry.space_group_name_H-M   'P 1'
#
loop_
_entity.id
_entity.type
_entity.pdbx_description
1 polymer ?
#
loop_
_entity_poly.entity_id
_entity_poly.type
_entity_poly.pdbx_seq_one_letter_code
_entity_poly.pdbx_strand_id
1 'polypeptide(L)'
;DGYIDFMEYVAALSLVLKGKVDQKLRWYFKLYDVDGNGCIDRGELLNIIKAIRAINRCNEAMTAEEFTNMVFDKIDINGDGELSLEEFMEGVQKDEVLLDILTRSLDLTHIVKLIQNDGKNPHAPEEAEEATQ
;
A
#
# COMPACT_ATOMS: atom_id res chain seq x y z
N ASP A 1 -12.69 17.04 4.82
CA ASP A 1 -12.31 18.31 5.48
C ASP A 1 -10.83 18.35 5.89
N GLY A 2 -9.99 17.45 5.37
CA GLY A 2 -8.58 17.34 5.77
C GLY A 2 -8.36 16.64 7.12
N TYR A 3 -9.44 16.24 7.79
CA TYR A 3 -9.41 15.44 9.01
C TYR A 3 -9.96 14.05 8.71
N ILE A 4 -9.54 13.08 9.52
CA ILE A 4 -10.11 11.74 9.54
C ILE A 4 -10.94 11.66 10.80
N ASP A 5 -12.26 11.48 10.68
CA ASP A 5 -13.12 11.29 11.84
C ASP A 5 -12.93 9.89 12.46
N PHE A 6 -13.47 9.66 13.67
CA PHE A 6 -13.28 8.37 14.35
C PHE A 6 -13.85 7.19 13.56
N MET A 7 -14.98 7.38 12.88
CA MET A 7 -15.60 6.34 12.07
C MET A 7 -14.79 6.06 10.81
N GLU A 8 -14.26 7.10 10.15
CA GLU A 8 -13.35 6.98 9.01
C GLU A 8 -12.03 6.30 9.41
N TYR A 9 -11.49 6.63 10.58
CA TYR A 9 -10.30 6.01 11.15
C TYR A 9 -10.54 4.51 11.41
N VAL A 10 -11.64 4.17 12.10
CA VAL A 10 -12.00 2.76 12.39
C VAL A 10 -12.29 1.99 11.11
N ALA A 11 -12.92 2.61 10.12
CA ALA A 11 -13.18 2.02 8.81
C ALA A 11 -11.87 1.74 8.05
N ALA A 12 -10.95 2.71 8.01
CA ALA A 12 -9.64 2.54 7.40
C ALA A 12 -8.84 1.41 8.07
N LEU A 13 -8.78 1.37 9.40
CA LEU A 13 -8.13 0.28 10.14
C LEU A 13 -8.78 -1.08 9.86
N SER A 14 -10.11 -1.15 9.89
CA SER A 14 -10.84 -2.40 9.63
C SER A 14 -10.57 -2.92 8.22
N LEU A 15 -10.47 -2.02 7.24
CA LEU A 15 -10.13 -2.34 5.87
C LEU A 15 -8.70 -2.87 5.74
N VAL A 16 -7.73 -2.19 6.36
CA VAL A 16 -6.32 -2.61 6.28
C VAL A 16 -6.11 -3.97 6.96
N LEU A 17 -6.75 -4.20 8.12
CA LEU A 17 -6.58 -5.40 8.94
C LEU A 17 -7.41 -6.61 8.49
N LYS A 18 -8.62 -6.38 7.98
CA LYS A 18 -9.60 -7.46 7.69
C LYS A 18 -10.27 -7.34 6.32
N GLY A 19 -9.97 -6.30 5.55
CA GLY A 19 -10.58 -6.07 4.25
C GLY A 19 -10.19 -7.14 3.22
N LYS A 20 -11.16 -7.52 2.39
CA LYS A 20 -10.88 -8.34 1.19
C LYS A 20 -10.05 -7.53 0.19
N VAL A 21 -9.31 -8.23 -0.67
CA VAL A 21 -8.48 -7.61 -1.72
C VAL A 21 -9.28 -6.59 -2.55
N ASP A 22 -10.50 -6.91 -3.00
CA ASP A 22 -11.34 -5.98 -3.76
C ASP A 22 -11.66 -4.68 -3.02
N GLN A 23 -11.92 -4.76 -1.71
CA GLN A 23 -12.22 -3.57 -0.92
C GLN A 23 -10.97 -2.71 -0.74
N LYS A 24 -9.82 -3.36 -0.56
CA LYS A 24 -8.52 -2.68 -0.50
C LYS A 24 -8.23 -1.98 -1.83
N LEU A 25 -8.42 -2.64 -2.97
CA LEU A 25 -8.23 -2.07 -4.31
C LEU A 25 -9.12 -0.84 -4.57
N ARG A 26 -10.41 -0.89 -4.21
CA ARG A 26 -11.28 0.30 -4.34
C ARG A 26 -10.83 1.46 -3.46
N TRP A 27 -10.30 1.16 -2.29
CA TRP A 27 -9.78 2.17 -1.39
C TRP A 27 -8.43 2.73 -1.85
N TYR A 28 -7.55 1.88 -2.37
CA TYR A 28 -6.32 2.29 -3.05
C TYR A 28 -6.64 3.23 -4.20
N PHE A 29 -7.61 2.88 -5.04
CA PHE A 29 -8.07 3.73 -6.13
C PHE A 29 -8.46 5.13 -5.63
N LYS A 30 -9.33 5.18 -4.60
CA LYS A 30 -9.75 6.45 -4.00
C LYS A 30 -8.62 7.22 -3.30
N LEU A 31 -7.59 6.53 -2.84
CA LEU A 31 -6.41 7.16 -2.24
C LEU A 31 -5.50 7.77 -3.32
N TYR A 32 -5.53 7.21 -4.54
CA TYR A 32 -4.65 7.58 -5.65
C TYR A 32 -5.26 8.64 -6.54
N ASP A 33 -6.58 8.62 -6.73
CA ASP A 33 -7.39 9.68 -7.34
C ASP A 33 -7.44 10.88 -6.38
N VAL A 34 -6.46 11.78 -6.50
CA VAL A 34 -6.25 12.91 -5.58
C VAL A 34 -7.23 14.04 -5.89
N ASP A 35 -7.51 14.25 -7.18
CA ASP A 35 -8.45 15.28 -7.62
C ASP A 35 -9.92 14.84 -7.54
N GLY A 36 -10.18 13.53 -7.39
CA GLY A 36 -11.50 12.94 -7.22
C GLY A 36 -12.29 12.87 -8.53
N ASN A 37 -11.61 12.89 -9.68
CA ASN A 37 -12.24 12.89 -10.99
C ASN A 37 -12.77 11.49 -11.39
N GLY A 38 -12.43 10.44 -10.63
CA GLY A 38 -12.87 9.07 -10.86
C GLY A 38 -11.96 8.26 -11.79
N CYS A 39 -10.81 8.82 -12.16
CA CYS A 39 -9.73 8.25 -12.94
C CYS A 39 -8.39 8.47 -12.22
N ILE A 40 -7.37 7.69 -12.52
CA ILE A 40 -6.01 7.94 -12.04
C ILE A 40 -5.15 8.36 -13.22
N ASP A 41 -4.61 9.57 -13.16
CA ASP A 41 -3.69 10.06 -14.18
C ASP A 41 -2.23 9.59 -13.93
N ARG A 42 -1.37 9.83 -14.92
CA ARG A 42 0.04 9.41 -14.84
C ARG A 42 0.81 10.10 -13.71
N GLY A 43 0.50 11.36 -13.41
CA GLY A 43 1.13 12.12 -12.33
C GLY A 43 0.73 11.60 -10.96
N GLU A 44 -0.55 11.29 -10.78
CA GLU A 44 -1.11 10.69 -9.57
C GLU A 44 -0.48 9.34 -9.28
N LEU A 45 -0.45 8.44 -10.27
CA LEU A 45 0.16 7.13 -10.12
C LEU A 45 1.67 7.24 -9.80
N LEU A 46 2.39 8.14 -10.47
CA LEU A 46 3.82 8.37 -10.23
C LEU A 46 4.09 8.84 -8.79
N ASN A 47 3.27 9.75 -8.27
CA ASN A 47 3.41 10.26 -6.91
C ASN A 47 3.25 9.14 -5.88
N ILE A 48 2.28 8.25 -6.10
CA ILE A 48 2.06 7.09 -5.26
C ILE A 48 3.23 6.12 -5.32
N ILE A 49 3.72 5.76 -6.51
CA ILE A 49 4.87 4.86 -6.67
C ILE A 49 6.11 5.43 -5.96
N LYS A 50 6.34 6.75 -6.06
CA LYS A 50 7.41 7.44 -5.34
C LYS A 50 7.24 7.30 -3.82
N ALA A 51 6.02 7.50 -3.30
CA ALA A 51 5.72 7.35 -1.88
C ALA A 51 5.94 5.91 -1.38
N ILE A 52 5.46 4.91 -2.14
CA ILE A 52 5.63 3.49 -1.81
C ILE A 52 7.11 3.11 -1.75
N ARG A 53 7.92 3.56 -2.72
CA ARG A 53 9.37 3.30 -2.72
C ARG A 53 10.09 3.97 -1.56
N ALA A 54 9.68 5.18 -1.18
CA ALA A 54 10.23 5.88 -0.03
C ALA A 54 9.94 5.13 1.28
N ILE A 55 8.74 4.58 1.45
CA ILE A 55 8.33 3.80 2.63
C ILE A 55 9.07 2.46 2.67
N ASN A 56 9.11 1.73 1.56
CA ASN A 56 9.68 0.39 1.50
C ASN A 56 11.22 0.36 1.40
N ARG A 57 11.88 1.53 1.26
CA ARG A 57 13.33 1.65 0.98
C ARG A 57 13.80 0.72 -0.14
N CYS A 58 12.94 0.51 -1.15
CA CYS A 58 13.23 -0.36 -2.28
C CYS A 58 14.25 0.30 -3.21
N ASN A 59 15.51 -0.15 -3.16
CA ASN A 59 16.52 0.10 -4.20
C ASN A 59 16.24 -0.79 -5.41
N GLU A 60 15.14 -0.53 -6.11
CA GLU A 60 14.86 -1.18 -7.39
C GLU A 60 15.72 -0.59 -8.50
N ALA A 61 16.17 -1.45 -9.42
CA ALA A 61 16.98 -1.08 -10.58
C ALA A 61 16.25 -0.15 -11.57
N MET A 62 14.92 -0.16 -11.54
CA MET A 62 14.04 0.65 -12.38
C MET A 62 13.68 1.95 -11.67
N THR A 63 13.58 3.06 -12.39
CA THR A 63 13.13 4.36 -11.84
C THR A 63 11.61 4.37 -11.62
N ALA A 64 11.12 5.31 -10.80
CA ALA A 64 9.69 5.41 -10.52
C ALA A 64 8.88 5.74 -11.80
N GLU A 65 9.47 6.52 -12.69
CA GLU A 65 8.88 6.87 -13.99
C GLU A 65 8.81 5.67 -14.93
N GLU A 66 9.88 4.89 -15.05
CA GLU A 66 9.86 3.66 -15.85
C GLU A 66 8.84 2.65 -15.34
N PHE A 67 8.74 2.48 -14.01
CA PHE A 67 7.71 1.62 -13.41
C PHE A 67 6.31 2.16 -13.72
N THR A 68 6.07 3.46 -13.53
CA THR A 68 4.77 4.09 -13.85
C THR A 68 4.38 3.86 -15.30
N ASN A 69 5.32 4.03 -16.23
CA ASN A 69 5.06 3.80 -17.65
C ASN A 69 4.71 2.34 -17.94
N MET A 70 5.46 1.41 -17.36
CA MET A 70 5.20 -0.03 -17.49
C MET A 70 3.81 -0.41 -16.92
N VAL A 71 3.40 0.23 -15.83
CA VAL A 71 2.06 0.02 -15.26
C VAL A 71 0.99 0.57 -16.20
N PHE A 72 1.12 1.80 -16.69
CA PHE A 72 0.19 2.38 -17.64
C PHE A 72 0.02 1.50 -18.88
N ASP A 73 1.12 1.10 -19.52
CA ASP A 73 1.09 0.29 -20.74
C ASP A 73 0.41 -1.09 -20.53
N LYS A 74 0.33 -1.58 -19.29
CA LYS A 74 -0.29 -2.85 -18.93
C LYS A 74 -1.76 -2.73 -18.52
N ILE A 75 -2.13 -1.62 -17.90
CA ILE A 75 -3.43 -1.44 -17.23
C ILE A 75 -4.37 -0.56 -18.07
N ASP A 76 -3.84 0.43 -18.78
CA ASP A 76 -4.60 1.30 -19.69
C ASP A 76 -4.97 0.52 -20.95
N ILE A 77 -6.13 -0.14 -20.91
CA ILE A 77 -6.60 -1.01 -22.01
C ILE A 77 -7.14 -0.16 -23.16
N ASN A 78 -7.81 0.94 -22.84
CA ASN A 78 -8.48 1.79 -23.82
C ASN A 78 -7.51 2.81 -24.48
N GLY A 79 -6.35 3.08 -23.85
CA GLY A 79 -5.29 3.95 -24.33
C GLY A 79 -5.63 5.44 -24.23
N ASP A 80 -6.53 5.84 -23.33
CA ASP A 80 -6.95 7.23 -23.13
C ASP A 80 -5.98 8.02 -22.25
N GLY A 81 -5.01 7.35 -21.62
CA GLY A 81 -4.01 7.96 -20.76
C GLY A 81 -4.48 8.18 -19.32
N GLU A 82 -5.65 7.63 -18.96
CA GLU A 82 -6.25 7.64 -17.64
C GLU A 82 -6.59 6.20 -17.21
N LEU A 83 -6.50 5.89 -15.92
CA LEU A 83 -6.91 4.58 -15.42
C LEU A 83 -8.28 4.68 -14.77
N SER A 84 -9.30 4.11 -15.40
CA SER A 84 -10.61 3.94 -14.77
C SER A 84 -10.54 2.95 -13.61
N LEU A 85 -11.51 2.99 -12.69
CA LEU A 85 -11.60 2.03 -11.58
C LEU A 85 -11.63 0.57 -12.08
N GLU A 86 -12.29 0.33 -13.21
CA GLU A 86 -12.45 -1.00 -13.80
C GLU A 86 -11.12 -1.51 -14.37
N GLU A 87 -10.42 -0.66 -15.12
CA GLU A 87 -9.08 -0.95 -15.64
C GLU A 87 -8.09 -1.18 -14.50
N PHE A 88 -8.09 -0.29 -13.50
CA PHE A 88 -7.24 -0.45 -12.32
C PHE A 88 -7.50 -1.78 -11.61
N MET A 89 -8.76 -2.14 -11.34
CA MET A 89 -9.09 -3.38 -10.67
C MET A 89 -8.67 -4.60 -11.49
N GLU A 90 -8.98 -4.64 -12.78
CA GLU A 90 -8.60 -5.77 -13.64
C GLU A 90 -7.09 -5.87 -13.84
N GLY A 91 -6.42 -4.76 -14.13
CA GLY A 91 -4.99 -4.72 -14.42
C GLY A 91 -4.15 -5.08 -13.20
N VAL A 92 -4.51 -4.55 -12.02
CA VAL A 92 -3.85 -4.92 -10.77
C VAL A 92 -4.09 -6.39 -10.42
N GLN A 93 -5.32 -6.92 -10.61
CA GLN A 93 -5.60 -8.33 -10.31
C GLN A 93 -4.91 -9.29 -11.29
N LYS A 94 -4.69 -8.87 -12.54
CA LYS A 94 -3.99 -9.66 -13.56
C LYS A 94 -2.47 -9.65 -13.37
N ASP A 95 -1.90 -8.61 -12.75
CA ASP A 95 -0.46 -8.50 -12.50
C ASP A 95 -0.12 -8.79 -11.03
N GLU A 96 0.31 -10.02 -10.74
CA GLU A 96 0.65 -10.47 -9.38
C GLU A 96 1.75 -9.62 -8.73
N VAL A 97 2.70 -9.10 -9.52
CA VAL A 97 3.80 -8.27 -9.00
C VAL A 97 3.25 -6.93 -8.54
N LEU A 98 2.38 -6.33 -9.35
CA LEU A 98 1.76 -5.06 -9.04
C LEU A 98 0.82 -5.16 -7.84
N LEU A 99 0.04 -6.25 -7.76
CA LEU A 99 -0.78 -6.56 -6.59
C LEU A 99 0.09 -6.71 -5.33
N ASP A 100 1.21 -7.44 -5.39
CA ASP A 100 2.11 -7.59 -4.23
C ASP A 100 2.66 -6.24 -3.77
N ILE A 101 3.12 -5.39 -4.69
CA ILE A 101 3.68 -4.06 -4.37
C ILE A 101 2.64 -3.18 -3.68
N LEU A 102 1.42 -3.10 -4.23
CA LEU A 102 0.34 -2.30 -3.66
C LEU A 102 -0.09 -2.84 -2.30
N THR A 103 -0.22 -4.16 -2.17
CA THR A 103 -0.65 -4.79 -0.92
C THR A 103 0.40 -4.64 0.18
N ARG A 104 1.68 -4.75 -0.15
CA ARG A 104 2.80 -4.56 0.79
C ARG A 104 2.94 -3.11 1.25
N SER A 105 2.56 -2.14 0.42
CA SER A 105 2.61 -0.72 0.80
C SER A 105 1.75 -0.38 2.03
N LEU A 106 0.67 -1.13 2.28
CA LEU A 106 -0.18 -0.99 3.46
C LEU A 106 -0.14 -2.24 4.35
N ASP A 107 0.88 -3.07 4.22
CA ASP A 107 1.01 -4.23 5.09
C ASP A 107 1.36 -3.78 6.51
N LEU A 108 0.33 -3.61 7.33
CA LEU A 108 0.46 -3.31 8.75
C LEU A 108 0.66 -4.57 9.61
N THR A 109 0.91 -5.74 9.02
CA THR A 109 1.13 -7.00 9.76
C THR A 109 2.23 -6.84 10.81
N HIS A 110 3.26 -6.05 10.53
CA HIS A 110 4.34 -5.75 11.49
C HIS A 110 3.83 -4.98 12.71
N ILE A 111 2.94 -3.99 12.52
CA ILE A 111 2.33 -3.22 13.61
C ILE A 111 1.39 -4.12 14.42
N VAL A 112 0.59 -4.95 13.75
CA VAL A 112 -0.31 -5.91 14.42
C VAL A 112 0.48 -6.89 15.30
N LYS A 113 1.60 -7.41 14.80
CA LYS A 113 2.49 -8.29 15.58
C LYS A 113 3.08 -7.58 16.79
N LEU A 114 3.46 -6.30 16.67
CA LEU A 114 3.94 -5.51 17.80
C LEU A 114 2.87 -5.29 18.88
N ILE A 115 1.61 -5.09 18.47
CA ILE A 115 0.48 -4.90 19.39
C ILE A 115 0.10 -6.23 20.07
N GLN A 116 0.17 -7.36 19.35
CA GLN A 116 -0.19 -8.67 19.88
C GLN A 116 0.89 -9.30 20.77
N ASN A 117 2.16 -8.86 20.66
CA ASN A 117 3.28 -9.39 21.45
C ASN A 117 3.60 -8.65 22.76
N ASP A 118 2.69 -7.84 23.31
CA ASP A 118 2.84 -7.22 24.65
C ASP A 118 4.20 -6.51 24.87
N GLY A 119 4.69 -5.76 23.88
CA GLY A 119 5.87 -4.91 24.07
C GLY A 119 7.18 -5.65 24.40
N LYS A 120 7.28 -6.98 24.21
CA LYS A 120 8.57 -7.67 24.35
C LYS A 120 9.49 -7.34 23.18
N ASN A 121 10.46 -6.49 23.46
CA ASN A 121 11.58 -6.19 22.58
C ASN A 121 12.34 -7.49 22.23
N PRO A 122 12.39 -7.91 20.95
CA PRO A 122 13.11 -9.12 20.54
C PRO A 122 14.65 -8.99 20.66
N HIS A 123 15.15 -7.80 21.01
CA HIS A 123 16.58 -7.51 21.24
C HIS A 123 16.93 -7.21 22.71
N ALA A 124 16.06 -7.52 23.67
CA ALA A 124 16.46 -7.42 25.08
C ALA A 124 17.59 -8.43 25.35
N PRO A 125 18.77 -8.01 25.83
CA PRO A 125 19.81 -8.94 26.24
C PRO A 125 19.26 -9.80 27.37
N GLU A 126 19.44 -11.10 27.23
CA GLU A 126 19.12 -12.09 28.26
C GLU A 126 20.06 -11.81 29.43
N GLU A 127 19.58 -11.07 30.44
CA GLU A 127 20.32 -10.89 31.68
C GLU A 127 20.43 -12.26 32.35
N ALA A 128 21.60 -12.86 32.19
CA ALA A 128 21.98 -14.11 32.83
C ALA A 128 21.89 -13.93 34.35
N GLU A 129 20.83 -14.49 34.90
CA GLU A 129 20.64 -14.75 36.32
C GLU A 129 21.66 -15.83 36.73
N GLU A 130 22.89 -15.41 37.06
CA GLU A 130 23.86 -16.28 37.72
C GLU A 130 24.48 -15.56 38.93
N ALA A 131 23.67 -15.45 39.97
CA ALA A 131 24.14 -15.33 41.34
C ALA A 131 23.32 -16.30 42.19
N THR A 132 23.89 -17.47 42.49
CA THR A 132 23.99 -18.09 43.83
C THR A 132 24.37 -19.56 43.69
N GLN A 133 25.66 -19.87 43.82
CA GLN A 133 26.17 -20.82 44.81
C GLN A 133 27.68 -20.67 44.99
#